data_AF-A0A8T0WWV4-F1
#
_entry.id   AF-A0A8T0WWV4-F1
#
_cell.length_a   1.000
_cell.length_b   1.000
_cell.length_c   1.000
_cell.angle_alpha   90.00
_cell.angle_beta   90.00
_cell.angle_gamma   90.00
#
_symmetry.space_group_name_H-M   'P 1'
#
loop_
_entity.id
_entity.type
_entity.pdbx_description
1 polymer ?
#
loop_
_entity_poly.entity_id
_entity_poly.type
_entity_poly.pdbx_seq_one_letter_code
_entity_poly.pdbx_strand_id
1 'polypeptide(L)'
;MQILCLTLPLLRHRNFATVPALMPRLSCPLRPLSFMGTKSIDTGGIILEVIAGDERSDKDACRVASETTCVKHDTLMQVVKNTDCVKEDQRSTADNHRVEIVASGDKVVSDDEEMTVNNILAKSRHRDGSIYRDMDTWWKQDYCIGNRNETRLEAMAFSNPTNCVIRNGTCMEHFPCCMLQILSIKLAKIPVDCRLVELYGYIAVRDDLDPLLNYIVKLSRDDPIVVEQGSLINMAGPKRGIDMMDFTLIEYDMRVKTGEEEKDDLQLIDGASFIGPGIWNQPFTVHIPGDYGAVDITLSRLHSAVEATLEVLVSEVQISFDLSLSCLTSGLNKGIWLFNGTIAESCSLKRSVVAVLRESSIDLKIKIDALSSSSEQHCCSFHAKTHGHDTQEIMSAFAFISVKVTWSTLPDGLCR
;
A
#
# COMPACT_ATOMS: atom_id res chain seq x y z
N MET A 1 15.73 -28.08 55.35
CA MET A 1 17.09 -28.02 54.77
C MET A 1 17.53 -26.57 54.78
N GLN A 2 18.62 -26.30 55.48
CA GLN A 2 19.21 -24.98 55.69
C GLN A 2 20.02 -24.49 54.49
N ILE A 3 20.11 -23.16 54.45
CA ILE A 3 20.87 -22.25 53.59
C ILE A 3 22.38 -22.53 53.65
N LEU A 4 23.09 -22.39 52.52
CA LEU A 4 24.49 -21.95 52.50
C LEU A 4 24.78 -21.07 51.27
N CYS A 5 25.35 -19.90 51.56
CA CYS A 5 25.82 -18.83 50.66
C CYS A 5 27.00 -19.24 49.76
N LEU A 6 27.26 -18.43 48.71
CA LEU A 6 28.56 -17.81 48.35
C LEU A 6 28.36 -16.94 47.07
N THR A 7 28.22 -15.61 47.22
CA THR A 7 29.22 -14.52 47.03
C THR A 7 29.42 -14.02 45.59
N LEU A 8 29.06 -12.75 45.39
CA LEU A 8 29.43 -11.83 44.30
C LEU A 8 30.95 -11.57 44.24
N PRO A 9 31.43 -11.04 43.10
CA PRO A 9 32.20 -9.81 43.16
C PRO A 9 31.64 -8.68 42.27
N LEU A 10 31.74 -7.48 42.84
CA LEU A 10 31.50 -6.15 42.25
C LEU A 10 32.67 -5.68 41.37
N LEU A 11 32.38 -4.59 40.63
CA LEU A 11 33.24 -3.65 39.86
C LEU A 11 33.23 -3.90 38.33
N ARG A 12 32.95 -2.91 37.47
CA ARG A 12 33.34 -1.50 37.54
C ARG A 12 32.45 -0.62 36.64
N HIS A 13 31.99 0.51 37.16
CA HIS A 13 31.48 1.64 36.37
C HIS A 13 32.54 2.12 35.36
N ARG A 14 32.14 2.30 34.10
CA ARG A 14 32.86 3.14 33.13
C ARG A 14 31.92 4.20 32.58
N ASN A 15 32.34 5.45 32.76
CA ASN A 15 31.76 6.67 32.23
C ASN A 15 31.70 6.61 30.69
N PHE A 16 30.53 6.89 30.10
CA PHE A 16 30.45 7.27 28.69
C PHE A 16 30.53 8.78 28.60
N ALA A 17 31.65 9.27 28.07
CA ALA A 17 31.86 10.64 27.68
C ALA A 17 31.11 10.92 26.37
N THR A 18 30.39 12.03 26.35
CA THR A 18 29.74 12.65 25.21
C THR A 18 30.80 13.16 24.22
N VAL A 19 30.71 12.80 22.94
CA VAL A 19 31.48 13.42 21.84
C VAL A 19 30.51 13.70 20.68
N PRO A 20 30.54 14.88 20.03
CA PRO A 20 29.48 15.33 19.14
C PRO A 20 29.64 14.82 17.70
N ALA A 21 28.51 14.57 17.04
CA ALA A 21 28.44 14.23 15.63
C ALA A 21 28.70 15.48 14.75
N LEU A 22 29.72 15.40 13.91
CA LEU A 22 30.03 16.37 12.86
C LEU A 22 29.42 15.88 11.54
N MET A 23 28.40 16.57 11.04
CA MET A 23 27.80 16.34 9.72
C MET A 23 28.53 17.19 8.66
N PRO A 24 28.99 16.63 7.52
CA PRO A 24 29.40 17.43 6.38
C PRO A 24 28.17 17.83 5.55
N ARG A 25 27.95 19.15 5.40
CA ARG A 25 27.03 19.73 4.42
C ARG A 25 27.67 19.66 3.04
N LEU A 26 27.05 18.96 2.08
CA LEU A 26 27.36 19.06 0.66
C LEU A 26 26.14 19.63 -0.06
N SER A 27 26.21 20.91 -0.39
CA SER A 27 25.30 21.64 -1.27
C SER A 27 25.87 21.64 -2.69
N CYS A 28 25.12 21.17 -3.68
CA CYS A 28 25.37 21.46 -5.09
C CYS A 28 24.19 22.28 -5.67
N PRO A 29 24.45 23.32 -6.48
CA PRO A 29 23.43 24.26 -6.96
C PRO A 29 22.76 23.76 -8.25
N LEU A 30 21.42 23.85 -8.31
CA LEU A 30 20.65 23.73 -9.55
C LEU A 30 20.49 25.12 -10.19
N ARG A 31 20.86 25.23 -11.47
CA ARG A 31 20.57 26.38 -12.34
C ARG A 31 19.09 26.34 -12.77
N PRO A 32 18.35 27.45 -12.77
CA PRO A 32 17.02 27.48 -13.38
C PRO A 32 17.12 27.66 -14.91
N LEU A 33 16.42 26.77 -15.64
CA LEU A 33 16.01 26.97 -17.03
C LEU A 33 14.79 27.89 -17.05
N SER A 34 14.88 29.02 -17.73
CA SER A 34 13.78 29.95 -17.96
C SER A 34 12.81 29.39 -19.01
N PHE A 35 11.54 29.20 -18.63
CA PHE A 35 10.44 29.02 -19.58
C PHE A 35 9.93 30.42 -20.01
N MET A 36 10.07 30.74 -21.29
CA MET A 36 9.42 31.89 -21.94
C MET A 36 7.92 31.62 -22.05
N GLY A 37 7.11 32.55 -21.54
CA GLY A 37 5.67 32.56 -21.74
C GLY A 37 5.29 32.89 -23.18
N THR A 38 4.28 32.20 -23.69
CA THR A 38 3.64 32.46 -24.98
C THR A 38 2.67 33.64 -24.88
N LYS A 39 2.83 34.67 -25.72
CA LYS A 39 1.69 35.47 -26.23
C LYS A 39 1.93 35.96 -27.67
N SER A 40 0.95 35.63 -28.51
CA SER A 40 0.42 36.24 -29.74
C SER A 40 1.30 37.11 -30.67
N ILE A 41 1.37 36.62 -31.91
CA ILE A 41 1.38 37.27 -33.24
C ILE A 41 0.98 38.78 -33.23
N ASP A 42 1.83 39.68 -33.76
CA ASP A 42 1.63 40.30 -35.10
C ASP A 42 2.82 41.18 -35.59
N THR A 43 3.04 41.11 -36.91
CA THR A 43 3.62 42.06 -37.89
C THR A 43 4.99 42.78 -37.71
N GLY A 44 5.90 42.55 -38.68
CA GLY A 44 6.61 43.64 -39.40
C GLY A 44 8.13 43.84 -39.22
N GLY A 45 8.93 43.45 -40.22
CA GLY A 45 9.91 44.33 -40.90
C GLY A 45 11.35 44.56 -40.38
N ILE A 46 12.33 44.04 -41.16
CA ILE A 46 13.60 44.66 -41.64
C ILE A 46 14.78 44.96 -40.68
N ILE A 47 15.88 44.21 -40.90
CA ILE A 47 17.34 44.54 -41.04
C ILE A 47 17.94 45.70 -40.21
N LEU A 48 18.97 45.42 -39.38
CA LEU A 48 20.38 45.85 -39.61
C LEU A 48 21.40 45.26 -38.63
N GLU A 49 22.63 45.19 -39.15
CA GLU A 49 23.87 44.58 -38.68
C GLU A 49 24.67 45.54 -37.74
N VAL A 50 25.77 45.04 -37.14
CA VAL A 50 27.05 45.75 -36.78
C VAL A 50 27.47 45.81 -35.28
N ILE A 51 28.47 44.96 -34.98
CA ILE A 51 29.80 45.17 -34.32
C ILE A 51 29.98 45.40 -32.80
N ALA A 52 30.71 44.43 -32.23
CA ALA A 52 31.84 44.41 -31.26
C ALA A 52 31.83 45.18 -29.93
N GLY A 53 32.36 44.51 -28.90
CA GLY A 53 32.87 45.11 -27.67
C GLY A 53 33.24 44.05 -26.64
N ASP A 54 34.38 44.25 -25.98
CA ASP A 54 35.28 43.26 -25.41
C ASP A 54 35.19 43.13 -23.87
N GLU A 55 35.83 42.07 -23.35
CA GLU A 55 36.42 41.86 -22.01
C GLU A 55 35.63 41.97 -20.67
N ARG A 56 35.62 40.81 -19.99
CA ARG A 56 36.07 40.49 -18.61
C ARG A 56 35.41 41.13 -17.37
N SER A 57 35.28 40.24 -16.37
CA SER A 57 35.56 40.41 -14.92
C SER A 57 34.36 40.42 -13.96
N ASP A 58 34.16 39.25 -13.33
CA ASP A 58 34.04 39.00 -11.88
C ASP A 58 33.08 39.81 -10.97
N LYS A 59 32.24 38.98 -10.30
CA LYS A 59 31.85 38.99 -8.87
C LYS A 59 30.75 39.94 -8.35
N ASP A 60 29.62 39.28 -8.07
CA ASP A 60 28.89 39.24 -6.79
C ASP A 60 28.74 40.51 -5.95
N ALA A 61 27.50 40.96 -5.80
CA ALA A 61 26.65 40.59 -4.66
C ALA A 61 25.44 41.55 -4.59
N CYS A 62 24.23 41.03 -4.82
CA CYS A 62 23.03 41.70 -4.32
C CYS A 62 22.12 40.71 -3.63
N ARG A 63 21.78 41.09 -2.40
CA ARG A 63 20.79 40.51 -1.50
C ARG A 63 19.45 40.36 -2.23
N VAL A 64 18.67 39.36 -1.87
CA VAL A 64 17.28 39.51 -1.39
C VAL A 64 16.76 38.13 -0.97
N ALA A 65 16.09 38.11 0.18
CA ALA A 65 15.43 36.95 0.77
C ALA A 65 14.26 36.50 -0.11
N SER A 66 13.99 35.20 -0.13
CA SER A 66 12.71 34.66 -0.58
C SER A 66 12.20 33.69 0.47
N GLU A 67 11.23 34.17 1.24
CA GLU A 67 10.30 33.35 2.01
C GLU A 67 9.43 32.58 1.02
N THR A 68 9.35 31.26 1.16
CA THR A 68 8.36 30.44 0.44
C THR A 68 7.43 29.87 1.48
N THR A 69 6.20 30.37 1.50
CA THR A 69 5.08 29.81 2.25
C THR A 69 4.62 28.52 1.56
N CYS A 70 4.91 27.37 2.16
CA CYS A 70 4.15 26.15 1.88
C CYS A 70 2.81 26.24 2.60
N VAL A 71 1.72 26.17 1.85
CA VAL A 71 0.37 26.02 2.42
C VAL A 71 0.29 24.64 3.04
N LYS A 72 0.28 24.60 4.39
CA LYS A 72 -0.10 23.41 5.15
C LYS A 72 -1.61 23.25 5.05
N HIS A 73 -2.07 22.09 4.59
CA HIS A 73 -3.41 21.62 4.94
C HIS A 73 -3.33 21.00 6.34
N ASP A 74 -3.59 21.83 7.36
CA ASP A 74 -3.81 21.35 8.72
C ASP A 74 -5.28 20.95 8.86
N THR A 75 -5.62 19.68 8.60
CA THR A 75 -6.90 19.11 9.05
C THR A 75 -6.64 18.31 10.32
N LEU A 76 -6.74 19.00 11.46
CA LEU A 76 -6.64 18.41 12.79
C LEU A 76 -7.95 17.67 13.13
N MET A 77 -8.09 16.40 12.75
CA MET A 77 -9.10 15.55 13.38
C MET A 77 -8.63 15.19 14.80
N GLN A 78 -9.22 15.86 15.80
CA GLN A 78 -9.04 15.49 17.19
C GLN A 78 -9.71 14.13 17.46
N VAL A 79 -8.91 13.14 17.83
CA VAL A 79 -9.40 11.88 18.38
C VAL A 79 -9.88 12.15 19.81
N VAL A 80 -11.19 12.29 20.00
CA VAL A 80 -11.80 12.25 21.33
C VAL A 80 -11.84 10.79 21.80
N LYS A 81 -11.06 10.47 22.83
CA LYS A 81 -11.21 9.23 23.59
C LYS A 81 -12.48 9.34 24.44
N ASN A 82 -13.52 8.59 24.11
CA ASN A 82 -14.61 8.34 25.04
C ASN A 82 -14.14 7.30 26.09
N THR A 83 -13.90 7.78 27.31
CA THR A 83 -13.92 6.93 28.51
C THR A 83 -15.21 7.20 29.25
N ASP A 84 -16.14 6.26 29.18
CA ASP A 84 -17.32 6.23 30.04
C ASP A 84 -16.89 5.91 31.47
N CYS A 85 -17.30 6.76 32.43
CA CYS A 85 -17.38 6.42 33.84
C CYS A 85 -18.64 7.03 34.44
N VAL A 86 -19.59 6.14 34.73
CA VAL A 86 -20.78 6.34 35.55
C VAL A 86 -20.38 6.77 36.96
N LYS A 87 -20.94 7.86 37.49
CA LYS A 87 -21.40 7.99 38.89
C LYS A 87 -22.53 9.03 39.01
N GLU A 88 -23.52 8.66 39.82
CA GLU A 88 -24.73 9.42 40.18
C GLU A 88 -24.49 10.58 41.16
N ASP A 89 -25.52 11.44 41.24
CA ASP A 89 -26.03 12.15 42.42
C ASP A 89 -25.40 13.48 42.88
N GLN A 90 -26.07 14.62 42.59
CA GLN A 90 -27.04 15.28 43.51
C GLN A 90 -27.45 16.71 43.07
N ARG A 91 -28.67 17.07 43.49
CA ARG A 91 -29.47 18.32 43.33
C ARG A 91 -28.71 19.65 43.51
N SER A 92 -29.11 20.68 42.75
CA SER A 92 -29.76 21.90 43.27
C SER A 92 -30.22 22.86 42.16
N THR A 93 -31.02 23.83 42.57
CA THR A 93 -32.07 24.62 41.91
C THR A 93 -31.63 25.86 41.12
N ALA A 94 -32.45 26.19 40.11
CA ALA A 94 -32.87 27.51 39.59
C ALA A 94 -31.83 28.65 39.45
N ASP A 95 -31.66 29.19 38.25
CA ASP A 95 -32.42 30.38 37.84
C ASP A 95 -32.18 30.79 36.37
N ASN A 96 -33.23 31.39 35.82
CA ASN A 96 -33.32 31.99 34.49
C ASN A 96 -32.23 33.02 34.22
N HIS A 97 -31.55 32.94 33.08
CA HIS A 97 -31.27 34.13 32.26
C HIS A 97 -31.28 33.78 30.76
N ARG A 98 -32.28 34.36 30.11
CA ARG A 98 -32.55 34.36 28.68
C ARG A 98 -31.67 35.46 28.07
N VAL A 99 -30.56 35.06 27.45
CA VAL A 99 -29.79 35.96 26.57
C VAL A 99 -30.02 35.48 25.15
N GLU A 100 -30.84 36.27 24.47
CA GLU A 100 -31.11 36.22 23.04
C GLU A 100 -29.81 36.63 22.33
N ILE A 101 -29.07 35.65 21.79
CA ILE A 101 -27.95 35.91 20.89
C ILE A 101 -28.47 35.73 19.47
N VAL A 102 -28.52 36.88 18.81
CA VAL A 102 -28.82 37.12 17.40
C VAL A 102 -28.18 36.06 16.51
N ALA A 103 -29.01 35.38 15.73
CA ALA A 103 -28.61 34.57 14.61
C ALA A 103 -27.95 35.45 13.55
N SER A 104 -26.64 35.29 13.35
CA SER A 104 -25.96 35.73 12.15
C SER A 104 -24.66 34.94 12.02
N GLY A 105 -24.54 34.18 10.94
CA GLY A 105 -23.35 33.40 10.63
C GLY A 105 -23.77 32.06 10.07
N ASP A 106 -23.87 31.99 8.75
CA ASP A 106 -24.04 30.77 7.98
C ASP A 106 -23.10 29.68 8.51
N LYS A 107 -23.66 28.71 9.23
CA LYS A 107 -23.05 27.41 9.30
C LYS A 107 -23.27 26.79 7.94
N VAL A 108 -22.29 26.93 7.05
CA VAL A 108 -22.01 25.85 6.10
C VAL A 108 -21.66 24.66 6.98
N VAL A 109 -22.67 23.86 7.30
CA VAL A 109 -22.49 22.48 7.71
C VAL A 109 -21.74 21.88 6.54
N SER A 110 -20.46 21.56 6.71
CA SER A 110 -19.83 20.72 5.71
C SER A 110 -20.52 19.37 5.82
N ASP A 111 -21.01 18.85 4.69
CA ASP A 111 -21.68 17.54 4.58
C ASP A 111 -20.70 16.37 4.85
N ASP A 112 -19.62 16.60 5.59
CA ASP A 112 -18.53 15.65 5.79
C ASP A 112 -18.83 14.60 6.86
N GLU A 113 -19.84 14.82 7.71
CA GLU A 113 -20.24 13.87 8.76
C GLU A 113 -21.02 12.65 8.23
N GLU A 114 -21.40 12.63 6.95
CA GLU A 114 -22.13 11.51 6.32
C GLU A 114 -21.30 10.72 5.28
N MET A 115 -19.97 10.86 5.26
CA MET A 115 -19.14 10.24 4.22
C MET A 115 -18.85 8.75 4.47
N THR A 116 -18.78 8.30 5.74
CA THR A 116 -18.43 6.91 6.07
C THR A 116 -19.21 6.35 7.25
N VAL A 117 -19.59 5.07 7.17
CA VAL A 117 -20.19 4.30 8.27
C VAL A 117 -19.33 3.06 8.49
N ASN A 118 -18.77 2.88 9.69
CA ASN A 118 -17.88 1.76 10.02
C ASN A 118 -16.67 1.60 9.05
N ASN A 119 -16.07 2.72 8.62
CA ASN A 119 -15.01 2.77 7.61
C ASN A 119 -15.44 2.40 6.17
N ILE A 120 -16.73 2.26 5.91
CA ILE A 120 -17.31 2.01 4.58
C ILE A 120 -17.89 3.31 4.05
N LEU A 121 -17.60 3.66 2.80
CA LEU A 121 -18.15 4.85 2.16
C LEU A 121 -19.66 4.76 2.03
N ALA A 122 -20.37 5.82 2.38
CA ALA A 122 -21.80 5.91 2.15
C ALA A 122 -22.10 5.79 0.64
N LYS A 123 -23.24 5.17 0.29
CA LYS A 123 -23.69 4.99 -1.11
C LYS A 123 -22.64 4.32 -2.02
N SER A 124 -21.91 3.34 -1.49
CA SER A 124 -20.87 2.59 -2.19
C SER A 124 -21.22 1.12 -2.44
N ARG A 125 -22.45 0.69 -2.15
CA ARG A 125 -22.87 -0.71 -2.30
C ARG A 125 -23.12 -1.06 -3.77
N HIS A 126 -22.61 -2.21 -4.20
CA HIS A 126 -22.88 -2.81 -5.51
C HIS A 126 -24.29 -3.40 -5.56
N ARG A 127 -24.74 -4.05 -4.48
CA ARG A 127 -26.01 -4.80 -4.45
C ARG A 127 -27.24 -3.95 -4.72
N ASP A 128 -27.26 -2.71 -4.24
CA ASP A 128 -28.36 -1.76 -4.47
C ASP A 128 -28.08 -0.79 -5.64
N GLY A 129 -26.91 -0.94 -6.28
CA GLY A 129 -26.41 -0.09 -7.35
C GLY A 129 -26.06 1.34 -6.92
N SER A 130 -26.02 1.65 -5.62
CA SER A 130 -25.71 3.00 -5.11
C SER A 130 -24.31 3.46 -5.49
N ILE A 131 -23.35 2.54 -5.61
CA ILE A 131 -22.00 2.84 -6.08
C ILE A 131 -21.98 3.49 -7.48
N TYR A 132 -22.99 3.19 -8.32
CA TYR A 132 -23.12 3.69 -9.69
C TYR A 132 -24.06 4.89 -9.85
N ARG A 133 -24.61 5.40 -8.74
CA ARG A 133 -25.41 6.63 -8.70
C ARG A 133 -24.54 7.81 -8.30
N ASP A 134 -24.98 9.04 -8.59
CA ASP A 134 -24.30 10.28 -8.18
C ASP A 134 -22.81 10.26 -8.58
N MET A 135 -22.52 9.91 -9.83
CA MET A 135 -21.15 9.73 -10.36
C MET A 135 -20.33 11.02 -10.42
N ASP A 136 -20.97 12.17 -10.17
CA ASP A 136 -20.37 13.48 -9.94
C ASP A 136 -19.76 13.63 -8.53
N THR A 137 -19.97 12.66 -7.64
CA THR A 137 -19.25 12.59 -6.36
C THR A 137 -17.74 12.48 -6.62
N TRP A 138 -16.94 13.35 -6.00
CA TRP A 138 -15.50 13.52 -6.27
C TRP A 138 -14.73 12.19 -6.34
N TRP A 139 -14.89 11.32 -5.34
CA TRP A 139 -14.12 10.06 -5.30
C TRP A 139 -14.56 9.06 -6.37
N LYS A 140 -15.85 9.08 -6.76
CA LYS A 140 -16.34 8.21 -7.84
C LYS A 140 -15.73 8.60 -9.17
N GLN A 141 -15.50 9.90 -9.37
CA GLN A 141 -14.82 10.45 -10.53
C GLN A 141 -13.31 10.17 -10.49
N ASP A 142 -12.64 10.52 -9.40
CA ASP A 142 -11.18 10.42 -9.27
C ASP A 142 -10.66 8.98 -9.37
N TYR A 143 -11.41 8.03 -8.81
CA TYR A 143 -11.13 6.59 -8.88
C TYR A 143 -11.89 5.88 -10.00
N CYS A 144 -12.49 6.61 -10.95
CA CYS A 144 -13.09 6.05 -12.17
C CYS A 144 -14.04 4.86 -11.89
N ILE A 145 -14.93 4.97 -10.89
CA ILE A 145 -15.75 3.87 -10.36
C ILE A 145 -16.64 3.22 -11.42
N GLY A 146 -17.17 4.02 -12.34
CA GLY A 146 -17.97 3.53 -13.46
C GLY A 146 -17.18 2.67 -14.46
N ASN A 147 -15.85 2.79 -14.48
CA ASN A 147 -14.99 1.96 -15.30
C ASN A 147 -14.61 0.68 -14.54
N ARG A 148 -15.03 -0.45 -15.11
CA ARG A 148 -14.87 -1.79 -14.53
C ARG A 148 -13.71 -2.58 -15.15
N ASN A 149 -12.92 -1.94 -16.01
CA ASN A 149 -11.72 -2.57 -16.55
C ASN A 149 -10.68 -2.78 -15.44
N GLU A 150 -9.92 -3.85 -15.60
CA GLU A 150 -8.72 -4.07 -14.80
C GLU A 150 -7.62 -3.07 -15.17
N THR A 151 -6.70 -2.81 -14.25
CA THR A 151 -5.54 -1.96 -14.48
C THR A 151 -4.80 -2.37 -15.76
N ARG A 152 -4.47 -1.34 -16.55
CA ARG A 152 -3.75 -1.50 -17.83
C ARG A 152 -2.25 -1.65 -17.63
N LEU A 153 -1.77 -1.31 -16.44
CA LEU A 153 -0.39 -1.46 -16.05
C LEU A 153 -0.13 -2.93 -15.69
N GLU A 154 0.92 -3.48 -16.31
CA GLU A 154 1.43 -4.79 -15.95
C GLU A 154 2.40 -4.65 -14.77
N ALA A 155 2.58 -5.75 -14.02
CA ALA A 155 3.73 -5.89 -13.13
C ALA A 155 5.02 -5.52 -13.87
N MET A 156 6.03 -5.03 -13.16
CA MET A 156 7.35 -4.69 -13.70
C MET A 156 7.35 -3.71 -14.90
N ALA A 157 6.25 -2.98 -15.14
CA ALA A 157 6.14 -2.02 -16.26
C ALA A 157 7.22 -0.93 -16.21
N PHE A 158 7.73 -0.62 -15.02
CA PHE A 158 8.73 0.44 -14.78
C PHE A 158 10.12 -0.11 -14.42
N SER A 159 10.40 -1.38 -14.73
CA SER A 159 11.66 -2.02 -14.30
C SER A 159 12.89 -1.62 -15.11
N ASN A 160 12.70 -1.08 -16.32
CA ASN A 160 13.76 -0.72 -17.27
C ASN A 160 13.58 0.72 -17.82
N PRO A 161 13.67 1.75 -16.97
CA PRO A 161 13.49 3.12 -17.43
C PRO A 161 14.69 3.61 -18.27
N THR A 162 14.41 4.43 -19.28
CA THR A 162 15.42 4.90 -20.27
C THR A 162 16.13 6.19 -19.88
N ASN A 163 15.64 6.88 -18.85
CA ASN A 163 16.08 8.20 -18.37
C ASN A 163 16.92 8.13 -17.10
N CYS A 164 17.50 6.98 -16.75
CA CYS A 164 18.34 6.86 -15.57
C CYS A 164 19.59 7.76 -15.63
N VAL A 165 19.82 8.53 -14.57
CA VAL A 165 21.15 9.10 -14.27
C VAL A 165 21.80 8.26 -13.18
N ILE A 166 22.81 7.47 -13.55
CA ILE A 166 23.53 6.60 -12.62
C ILE A 166 24.73 7.33 -12.02
N ARG A 167 24.83 7.35 -10.69
CA ARG A 167 26.03 7.77 -9.95
C ARG A 167 26.41 6.69 -8.95
N ASN A 168 27.66 6.25 -8.98
CA ASN A 168 28.19 5.18 -8.11
C ASN A 168 27.32 3.90 -8.12
N GLY A 169 26.81 3.51 -9.29
CA GLY A 169 25.95 2.33 -9.44
C GLY A 169 24.51 2.51 -8.93
N THR A 170 24.13 3.70 -8.45
CA THR A 170 22.78 4.01 -7.95
C THR A 170 22.06 4.96 -8.91
N CYS A 171 20.77 4.74 -9.15
CA CYS A 171 19.95 5.67 -9.91
C CYS A 171 19.60 6.90 -9.06
N MET A 172 19.80 8.08 -9.64
CA MET A 172 19.54 9.38 -8.98
C MET A 172 18.26 10.07 -9.45
N GLU A 173 17.61 9.56 -10.51
CA GLU A 173 16.38 10.15 -11.06
C GLU A 173 15.12 9.49 -10.52
N HIS A 174 15.18 8.18 -10.25
CA HIS A 174 14.01 7.44 -9.78
C HIS A 174 14.12 7.18 -8.28
N PHE A 175 13.15 7.69 -7.56
CA PHE A 175 13.06 7.58 -6.12
C PHE A 175 11.97 6.58 -5.74
N PRO A 176 12.14 5.84 -4.62
CA PRO A 176 11.06 5.05 -4.04
C PRO A 176 9.87 5.94 -3.67
N CYS A 177 8.67 5.41 -3.87
CA CYS A 177 7.41 6.10 -3.60
C CYS A 177 6.76 5.57 -2.31
N CYS A 178 5.68 6.25 -1.90
CA CYS A 178 4.81 5.71 -0.89
C CYS A 178 3.92 4.62 -1.52
N MET A 179 3.86 3.43 -0.93
CA MET A 179 3.12 2.28 -1.48
C MET A 179 2.26 1.61 -0.41
N LEU A 180 1.13 1.05 -0.83
CA LEU A 180 0.30 0.21 0.03
C LEU A 180 0.64 -1.28 -0.20
N GLN A 181 0.93 -2.01 0.88
CA GLN A 181 1.10 -3.46 0.84
C GLN A 181 -0.05 -4.17 1.56
N ILE A 182 -0.82 -4.99 0.84
CA ILE A 182 -1.77 -5.92 1.46
C ILE A 182 -1.03 -7.17 1.92
N LEU A 183 -1.11 -7.50 3.21
CA LEU A 183 -0.35 -8.58 3.83
C LEU A 183 -1.17 -9.85 3.93
N SER A 184 -2.43 -9.72 4.34
CA SER A 184 -3.35 -10.85 4.42
C SER A 184 -4.80 -10.39 4.44
N ILE A 185 -5.68 -11.28 3.98
CA ILE A 185 -7.13 -11.13 4.06
C ILE A 185 -7.64 -12.33 4.84
N LYS A 186 -8.43 -12.09 5.88
CA LYS A 186 -8.95 -13.13 6.78
C LYS A 186 -10.46 -13.04 6.84
N LEU A 187 -11.13 -14.18 6.73
CA LEU A 187 -12.57 -14.30 6.96
C LEU A 187 -12.85 -14.21 8.46
N ALA A 188 -13.21 -13.03 8.96
CA ALA A 188 -13.31 -12.79 10.39
C ALA A 188 -14.59 -13.39 10.99
N LYS A 189 -15.70 -13.30 10.25
CA LYS A 189 -17.01 -13.77 10.67
C LYS A 189 -17.81 -14.30 9.48
N ILE A 190 -18.52 -15.40 9.70
CA ILE A 190 -19.53 -15.96 8.79
C ILE A 190 -20.88 -16.04 9.51
N PRO A 191 -22.00 -16.33 8.81
CA PRO A 191 -23.29 -16.56 9.46
C PRO A 191 -23.21 -17.69 10.48
N VAL A 192 -23.87 -17.52 11.63
CA VAL A 192 -23.72 -18.37 12.83
C VAL A 192 -23.99 -19.86 12.57
N ASP A 193 -24.81 -20.18 11.57
CA ASP A 193 -25.23 -21.54 11.28
C ASP A 193 -24.32 -22.27 10.27
N CYS A 194 -23.25 -21.64 9.79
CA CYS A 194 -22.35 -22.20 8.79
C CYS A 194 -20.99 -22.59 9.41
N ARG A 195 -20.52 -23.81 9.15
CA ARG A 195 -19.14 -24.23 9.48
C ARG A 195 -18.15 -23.92 8.36
N LEU A 196 -18.58 -24.16 7.13
CA LEU A 196 -17.85 -23.89 5.90
C LEU A 196 -18.77 -23.09 4.97
N VAL A 197 -18.19 -22.19 4.20
CA VAL A 197 -18.90 -21.39 3.20
C VAL A 197 -18.17 -21.45 1.86
N GLU A 198 -18.94 -21.48 0.78
CA GLU A 198 -18.44 -21.30 -0.58
C GLU A 198 -18.36 -19.81 -0.89
N LEU A 199 -17.14 -19.26 -0.93
CA LEU A 199 -16.88 -17.83 -1.08
C LEU A 199 -16.48 -17.51 -2.53
N TYR A 200 -17.09 -16.48 -3.10
CA TYR A 200 -16.71 -15.91 -4.40
C TYR A 200 -16.82 -14.38 -4.39
N GLY A 201 -16.42 -13.73 -5.48
CA GLY A 201 -16.45 -12.27 -5.63
C GLY A 201 -15.05 -11.68 -5.75
N TYR A 202 -14.90 -10.39 -5.45
CA TYR A 202 -13.61 -9.73 -5.54
C TYR A 202 -13.34 -8.71 -4.44
N ILE A 203 -12.05 -8.46 -4.24
CA ILE A 203 -11.50 -7.31 -3.50
C ILE A 203 -10.44 -6.71 -4.41
N ALA A 204 -10.60 -5.43 -4.74
CA ALA A 204 -9.70 -4.70 -5.63
C ALA A 204 -9.28 -3.39 -5.00
N VAL A 205 -8.12 -2.91 -5.41
CA VAL A 205 -7.57 -1.63 -5.00
C VAL A 205 -7.57 -0.68 -6.19
N ARG A 206 -7.86 0.60 -5.93
CA ARG A 206 -7.73 1.70 -6.89
C ARG A 206 -6.85 2.78 -6.25
N ASP A 207 -5.91 3.30 -7.03
CA ASP A 207 -4.94 4.32 -6.61
C ASP A 207 -4.76 5.37 -7.70
N ASP A 208 -3.92 6.36 -7.43
CA ASP A 208 -3.76 7.51 -8.30
C ASP A 208 -2.98 7.20 -9.58
N LEU A 209 -2.10 6.18 -9.52
CA LEU A 209 -1.26 5.74 -10.64
C LEU A 209 -2.08 5.17 -11.80
N ASP A 210 -3.05 4.29 -11.50
CA ASP A 210 -4.07 3.85 -12.46
C ASP A 210 -5.35 3.55 -11.68
N PRO A 211 -6.40 4.40 -11.78
CA PRO A 211 -7.59 4.31 -10.93
C PRO A 211 -8.50 3.13 -11.26
N LEU A 212 -8.13 2.28 -12.22
CA LEU A 212 -8.84 1.05 -12.58
C LEU A 212 -8.62 -0.07 -11.55
N LEU A 213 -9.38 -1.16 -11.67
CA LEU A 213 -9.37 -2.25 -10.69
C LEU A 213 -8.02 -2.97 -10.70
N ASN A 214 -7.30 -2.94 -9.57
CA ASN A 214 -6.15 -3.79 -9.31
C ASN A 214 -6.57 -4.90 -8.32
N TYR A 215 -6.95 -6.06 -8.85
CA TYR A 215 -7.54 -7.14 -8.05
C TYR A 215 -6.53 -7.76 -7.07
N ILE A 216 -6.91 -7.85 -5.80
CA ILE A 216 -6.18 -8.60 -4.77
C ILE A 216 -6.75 -10.02 -4.64
N VAL A 217 -8.08 -10.11 -4.71
CA VAL A 217 -8.87 -11.35 -4.74
C VAL A 217 -9.85 -11.23 -5.90
N LYS A 218 -9.98 -12.30 -6.69
CA LYS A 218 -10.95 -12.40 -7.79
C LYS A 218 -11.31 -13.87 -7.95
N LEU A 219 -12.50 -14.24 -7.49
CA LEU A 219 -13.01 -15.60 -7.46
C LEU A 219 -14.32 -15.65 -8.25
N SER A 220 -14.41 -16.59 -9.18
CA SER A 220 -15.64 -16.80 -9.96
C SER A 220 -16.68 -17.50 -9.10
N ARG A 221 -17.97 -17.21 -9.35
CA ARG A 221 -19.08 -17.99 -8.76
C ARG A 221 -19.08 -19.46 -9.21
N ASP A 222 -18.54 -19.72 -10.40
CA ASP A 222 -18.42 -21.05 -10.99
C ASP A 222 -17.30 -21.88 -10.35
N ASP A 223 -16.31 -21.20 -9.74
CA ASP A 223 -15.17 -21.82 -9.06
C ASP A 223 -14.94 -21.14 -7.69
N PRO A 224 -15.87 -21.30 -6.73
CA PRO A 224 -15.76 -20.71 -5.41
C PRO A 224 -14.75 -21.47 -4.55
N ILE A 225 -14.22 -20.80 -3.52
CA ILE A 225 -13.37 -21.47 -2.52
C ILE A 225 -14.21 -21.88 -1.30
N VAL A 226 -13.94 -23.06 -0.75
CA VAL A 226 -14.55 -23.51 0.50
C VAL A 226 -13.66 -23.12 1.67
N VAL A 227 -14.17 -22.28 2.57
CA VAL A 227 -13.41 -21.73 3.71
C VAL A 227 -14.21 -21.74 4.99
N GLU A 228 -13.52 -21.88 6.13
CA GLU A 228 -14.08 -21.74 7.47
C GLU A 228 -13.83 -20.35 8.06
N GLN A 229 -14.58 -19.99 9.10
CA GLN A 229 -14.33 -18.78 9.86
C GLN A 229 -12.91 -18.78 10.43
N GLY A 230 -12.23 -17.65 10.31
CA GLY A 230 -10.87 -17.47 10.77
C GLY A 230 -9.79 -17.84 9.76
N SER A 231 -10.17 -18.49 8.65
CA SER A 231 -9.24 -18.82 7.57
C SER A 231 -8.73 -17.59 6.82
N LEU A 232 -7.51 -17.67 6.31
CA LEU A 232 -6.99 -16.73 5.33
C LEU A 232 -7.62 -17.00 3.98
N ILE A 233 -8.00 -15.93 3.28
CA ILE A 233 -8.45 -15.98 1.89
C ILE A 233 -7.21 -15.87 1.02
N ASN A 234 -7.01 -16.85 0.13
CA ASN A 234 -5.85 -16.84 -0.76
C ASN A 234 -5.91 -15.61 -1.68
N MET A 235 -4.85 -14.82 -1.67
CA MET A 235 -4.75 -13.61 -2.48
C MET A 235 -4.13 -13.99 -3.81
N ALA A 236 -4.81 -13.67 -4.90
CA ALA A 236 -4.20 -13.73 -6.23
C ALA A 236 -3.03 -12.73 -6.36
N GLY A 237 -2.99 -11.75 -5.45
CA GLY A 237 -2.03 -10.66 -5.40
C GLY A 237 -2.39 -9.56 -6.41
N PRO A 238 -2.04 -8.30 -6.12
CA PRO A 238 -2.26 -7.21 -7.09
C PRO A 238 -1.49 -7.51 -8.38
N LYS A 239 -2.05 -7.06 -9.50
CA LYS A 239 -1.43 -7.17 -10.83
C LYS A 239 -0.16 -6.32 -10.94
N ARG A 240 -0.10 -5.20 -10.21
CA ARG A 240 1.03 -4.26 -10.13
C ARG A 240 1.11 -3.61 -8.75
N GLY A 241 2.23 -2.98 -8.41
CA GLY A 241 2.43 -2.29 -7.14
C GLY A 241 1.36 -1.20 -6.93
N ILE A 242 0.93 -1.02 -5.69
CA ILE A 242 -0.14 -0.08 -5.34
C ILE A 242 0.49 1.22 -4.88
N ASP A 243 0.26 2.28 -5.64
CA ASP A 243 0.68 3.63 -5.27
C ASP A 243 -0.14 4.14 -4.07
N MET A 244 0.51 4.87 -3.18
CA MET A 244 -0.15 5.44 -2.02
C MET A 244 0.42 6.82 -1.69
N MET A 245 -0.08 7.86 -2.33
CA MET A 245 0.21 9.24 -1.91
C MET A 245 -0.64 9.64 -0.70
N ASP A 246 -1.92 9.96 -0.92
CA ASP A 246 -2.81 10.44 0.14
C ASP A 246 -3.85 9.38 0.54
N PHE A 247 -4.55 8.84 -0.45
CA PHE A 247 -5.61 7.87 -0.27
C PHE A 247 -5.52 6.74 -1.28
N THR A 248 -5.90 5.55 -0.84
CA THR A 248 -6.11 4.40 -1.69
C THR A 248 -7.51 3.87 -1.43
N LEU A 249 -8.27 3.57 -2.49
CA LEU A 249 -9.61 3.03 -2.36
C LEU A 249 -9.59 1.50 -2.45
N ILE A 250 -10.14 0.81 -1.45
CA ILE A 250 -10.40 -0.63 -1.50
C ILE A 250 -11.87 -0.83 -1.83
N GLU A 251 -12.14 -1.45 -2.96
CA GLU A 251 -13.49 -1.79 -3.44
C GLU A 251 -13.72 -3.30 -3.30
N TYR A 252 -14.88 -3.71 -2.82
CA TYR A 252 -15.17 -5.11 -2.54
C TYR A 252 -16.63 -5.48 -2.78
N ASP A 253 -16.82 -6.65 -3.38
CA ASP A 253 -18.11 -7.34 -3.54
C ASP A 253 -17.82 -8.84 -3.37
N MET A 254 -17.90 -9.32 -2.12
CA MET A 254 -17.68 -10.72 -1.77
C MET A 254 -18.99 -11.35 -1.30
N ARG A 255 -19.24 -12.59 -1.71
CA ARG A 255 -20.52 -13.28 -1.52
C ARG A 255 -20.32 -14.73 -1.12
N VAL A 256 -21.26 -15.23 -0.33
CA VAL A 256 -21.37 -16.65 0.01
C VAL A 256 -22.41 -17.27 -0.91
N LYS A 257 -22.00 -18.29 -1.66
CA LYS A 257 -22.88 -19.08 -2.52
C LYS A 257 -23.82 -19.93 -1.67
N THR A 258 -25.12 -19.77 -1.88
CA THR A 258 -26.17 -20.50 -1.13
C THR A 258 -27.26 -21.06 -2.02
N GLY A 259 -27.44 -20.52 -3.23
CA GLY A 259 -28.48 -20.96 -4.17
C GLY A 259 -27.94 -21.32 -5.56
N GLU A 260 -28.85 -21.66 -6.48
CA GLU A 260 -28.51 -21.88 -7.88
C GLU A 260 -28.19 -20.57 -8.61
N GLU A 261 -28.90 -19.49 -8.26
CA GLU A 261 -28.76 -18.17 -8.88
C GLU A 261 -28.04 -17.17 -7.97
N GLU A 262 -27.32 -16.22 -8.58
CA GLU A 262 -26.55 -15.18 -7.87
C GLU A 262 -27.42 -14.29 -6.96
N LYS A 263 -28.69 -14.09 -7.33
CA LYS A 263 -29.64 -13.26 -6.57
C LYS A 263 -29.96 -13.83 -5.18
N ASP A 264 -29.81 -15.14 -5.02
CA ASP A 264 -30.13 -15.88 -3.80
C ASP A 264 -28.92 -15.99 -2.87
N ASP A 265 -27.75 -15.53 -3.32
CA ASP A 265 -26.50 -15.60 -2.56
C ASP A 265 -26.43 -14.50 -1.49
N LEU A 266 -25.68 -14.80 -0.42
CA LEU A 266 -25.54 -13.91 0.73
C LEU A 266 -24.39 -12.93 0.50
N GLN A 267 -24.66 -11.64 0.68
CA GLN A 267 -23.64 -10.59 0.58
C GLN A 267 -22.75 -10.62 1.83
N LEU A 268 -21.51 -11.11 1.69
CA LEU A 268 -20.57 -11.17 2.82
C LEU A 268 -20.09 -9.76 3.20
N ILE A 269 -19.52 -9.05 2.23
CA ILE A 269 -19.14 -7.64 2.30
C ILE A 269 -19.44 -6.98 0.96
N ASP A 270 -19.83 -5.71 0.99
CA ASP A 270 -20.19 -4.92 -0.20
C ASP A 270 -19.93 -3.44 0.08
N GLY A 271 -19.14 -2.80 -0.76
CA GLY A 271 -18.83 -1.39 -0.60
C GLY A 271 -17.45 -0.99 -1.10
N ALA A 272 -17.07 0.22 -0.71
CA ALA A 272 -15.72 0.72 -0.84
C ALA A 272 -15.26 1.43 0.45
N SER A 273 -13.96 1.41 0.71
CA SER A 273 -13.34 2.00 1.90
C SER A 273 -12.06 2.73 1.53
N PHE A 274 -11.85 3.90 2.12
CA PHE A 274 -10.57 4.61 1.99
C PHE A 274 -9.54 4.10 2.99
N ILE A 275 -8.33 3.90 2.49
CA ILE A 275 -7.12 3.84 3.31
C ILE A 275 -6.45 5.20 3.20
N GLY A 276 -6.56 5.98 4.28
CA GLY A 276 -6.01 7.32 4.36
C GLY A 276 -4.72 7.41 5.20
N PRO A 277 -4.42 8.61 5.71
CA PRO A 277 -3.18 8.89 6.42
C PRO A 277 -3.08 8.15 7.76
N GLY A 278 -1.84 7.99 8.25
CA GLY A 278 -1.55 7.44 9.57
C GLY A 278 -0.13 6.88 9.65
N ILE A 279 0.11 5.99 10.61
CA ILE A 279 1.42 5.40 10.87
C ILE A 279 1.95 4.62 9.66
N TRP A 280 3.15 5.00 9.21
CA TRP A 280 3.93 4.34 8.17
C TRP A 280 4.74 3.17 8.72
N ASN A 281 5.06 2.21 7.84
CA ASN A 281 5.96 1.08 8.05
C ASN A 281 5.53 0.18 9.22
N GLN A 282 4.23 0.11 9.49
CA GLN A 282 3.65 -0.73 10.52
C GLN A 282 2.38 -1.41 9.99
N PRO A 283 2.28 -2.74 10.07
CA PRO A 283 1.05 -3.45 9.76
C PRO A 283 -0.09 -3.03 10.67
N PHE A 284 -1.26 -2.79 10.11
CA PHE A 284 -2.52 -2.66 10.83
C PHE A 284 -3.63 -3.44 10.13
N THR A 285 -4.72 -3.66 10.85
CA THR A 285 -5.86 -4.44 10.35
C THR A 285 -7.08 -3.53 10.27
N VAL A 286 -7.71 -3.51 9.09
CA VAL A 286 -9.00 -2.88 8.85
C VAL A 286 -10.07 -3.96 8.92
N HIS A 287 -11.05 -3.76 9.81
CA HIS A 287 -12.21 -4.63 9.93
C HIS A 287 -13.33 -4.12 9.04
N ILE A 288 -13.76 -4.92 8.06
CA ILE A 288 -14.85 -4.60 7.14
C ILE A 288 -16.06 -5.44 7.53
N PRO A 289 -17.07 -4.84 8.20
CA PRO A 289 -18.31 -5.53 8.48
C PRO A 289 -19.15 -5.65 7.21
N GLY A 290 -19.95 -6.70 7.10
CA GLY A 290 -21.01 -6.78 6.12
C GLY A 290 -22.24 -7.50 6.66
N ASP A 291 -23.25 -7.62 5.82
CA ASP A 291 -24.59 -8.02 6.26
C ASP A 291 -24.61 -9.47 6.78
N TYR A 292 -23.78 -10.35 6.18
CA TYR A 292 -23.71 -11.78 6.52
C TYR A 292 -22.32 -12.22 7.01
N GLY A 293 -21.45 -11.29 7.38
CA GLY A 293 -20.14 -11.65 7.92
C GLY A 293 -19.20 -10.46 8.05
N ALA A 294 -17.91 -10.74 8.10
CA ALA A 294 -16.88 -9.71 8.13
C ALA A 294 -15.55 -10.22 7.61
N VAL A 295 -14.76 -9.32 7.05
CA VAL A 295 -13.41 -9.59 6.55
C VAL A 295 -12.43 -8.65 7.23
N ASP A 296 -11.32 -9.20 7.70
CA ASP A 296 -10.18 -8.43 8.20
C ASP A 296 -9.14 -8.32 7.09
N ILE A 297 -8.78 -7.10 6.69
CA ILE A 297 -7.68 -6.84 5.76
C ILE A 297 -6.50 -6.31 6.58
N THR A 298 -5.42 -7.08 6.63
CA THR A 298 -4.16 -6.62 7.20
C THR A 298 -3.29 -6.03 6.10
N LEU A 299 -2.85 -4.79 6.30
CA LEU A 299 -2.05 -4.05 5.32
C LEU A 299 -1.01 -3.16 6.02
N SER A 300 -0.05 -2.66 5.25
CA SER A 300 0.93 -1.69 5.72
C SER A 300 1.12 -0.60 4.68
N ARG A 301 1.24 0.63 5.15
CA ARG A 301 1.65 1.77 4.33
C ARG A 301 3.16 1.86 4.38
N LEU A 302 3.83 1.94 3.24
CA LEU A 302 5.29 2.00 3.16
C LEU A 302 5.69 3.36 2.63
N HIS A 303 6.47 4.13 3.38
CA HIS A 303 6.79 5.52 3.02
C HIS A 303 7.81 5.64 1.86
N SER A 304 8.69 4.65 1.72
CA SER A 304 9.77 4.68 0.73
C SER A 304 9.99 3.27 0.24
N ALA A 305 9.18 2.83 -0.70
CA ALA A 305 9.15 1.47 -1.22
C ALA A 305 9.33 1.38 -2.73
N VAL A 306 9.74 0.19 -3.14
CA VAL A 306 9.86 -0.23 -4.55
C VAL A 306 8.98 -1.45 -4.77
N GLU A 307 8.46 -1.59 -5.98
CA GLU A 307 7.77 -2.78 -6.43
C GLU A 307 8.78 -3.92 -6.64
N ALA A 308 8.53 -5.06 -6.02
CA ALA A 308 9.19 -6.33 -6.28
C ALA A 308 8.19 -7.27 -6.99
N THR A 309 8.49 -7.58 -8.24
CA THR A 309 7.75 -8.61 -8.99
C THR A 309 8.52 -9.92 -8.93
N LEU A 310 7.91 -10.93 -8.32
CA LEU A 310 8.46 -12.28 -8.18
C LEU A 310 7.98 -13.19 -9.30
N GLU A 311 8.93 -13.81 -9.98
CA GLU A 311 8.72 -14.84 -10.98
C GLU A 311 9.39 -16.13 -10.47
N VAL A 312 8.62 -17.20 -10.32
CA VAL A 312 9.13 -18.50 -9.87
C VAL A 312 8.91 -19.54 -10.96
N LEU A 313 10.00 -20.12 -11.42
CA LEU A 313 10.02 -21.22 -12.39
C LEU A 313 10.40 -22.50 -11.65
N VAL A 314 9.58 -23.53 -11.81
CA VAL A 314 9.88 -24.89 -11.34
C VAL A 314 10.12 -25.77 -12.56
N SER A 315 11.26 -26.46 -12.59
CA SER A 315 11.64 -27.35 -13.68
C SER A 315 12.28 -28.63 -13.16
N GLU A 316 12.50 -29.60 -14.04
CA GLU A 316 13.17 -30.86 -13.71
C GLU A 316 12.49 -31.63 -12.55
N VAL A 317 11.15 -31.56 -12.51
CA VAL A 317 10.33 -32.18 -11.46
C VAL A 317 10.45 -33.70 -11.55
N GLN A 318 11.01 -34.30 -10.50
CA GLN A 318 11.25 -35.75 -10.40
C GLN A 318 10.01 -36.50 -9.88
N ILE A 319 9.33 -35.92 -8.90
CA ILE A 319 8.12 -36.46 -8.27
C ILE A 319 7.21 -35.30 -7.88
N SER A 320 5.91 -35.56 -7.78
CA SER A 320 4.94 -34.58 -7.29
C SER A 320 5.21 -34.21 -5.83
N PHE A 321 5.13 -32.92 -5.51
CA PHE A 321 5.26 -32.39 -4.15
C PHE A 321 4.34 -31.20 -3.91
N ASP A 322 4.06 -30.91 -2.65
CA ASP A 322 3.38 -29.68 -2.24
C ASP A 322 4.40 -28.56 -2.02
N LEU A 323 4.14 -27.41 -2.63
CA LEU A 323 4.97 -26.22 -2.56
C LEU A 323 4.22 -25.11 -1.82
N SER A 324 4.83 -24.62 -0.75
CA SER A 324 4.40 -23.40 -0.07
C SER A 324 5.48 -22.32 -0.24
N LEU A 325 5.08 -21.17 -0.80
CA LEU A 325 5.92 -20.00 -0.97
C LEU A 325 5.33 -18.83 -0.18
N SER A 326 6.15 -18.25 0.69
CA SER A 326 5.82 -17.04 1.42
C SER A 326 6.99 -16.08 1.41
N CYS A 327 6.72 -14.79 1.62
CA CYS A 327 7.75 -13.78 1.77
C CYS A 327 7.59 -13.00 3.08
N LEU A 328 8.71 -12.53 3.61
CA LEU A 328 8.79 -11.51 4.63
C LEU A 328 9.59 -10.35 4.06
N THR A 329 9.04 -9.15 4.09
CA THR A 329 9.79 -7.95 3.75
C THR A 329 10.39 -7.38 5.02
N SER A 330 11.70 -7.18 5.08
CA SER A 330 12.35 -6.61 6.26
C SER A 330 11.74 -5.23 6.57
N GLY A 331 11.27 -5.05 7.80
CA GLY A 331 10.46 -3.90 8.22
C GLY A 331 9.00 -4.24 8.52
N LEU A 332 8.50 -5.39 8.05
CA LEU A 332 7.19 -5.93 8.42
C LEU A 332 7.37 -7.24 9.20
N ASN A 333 6.60 -7.42 10.27
CA ASN A 333 6.65 -8.61 11.14
C ASN A 333 5.60 -9.67 10.76
N LYS A 334 4.93 -9.52 9.62
CA LYS A 334 3.92 -10.45 9.11
C LYS A 334 4.33 -10.89 7.70
N GLY A 335 4.39 -12.21 7.51
CA GLY A 335 4.66 -12.81 6.20
C GLY A 335 3.45 -12.73 5.28
N ILE A 336 3.73 -12.71 3.98
CA ILE A 336 2.76 -12.69 2.88
C ILE A 336 2.82 -14.06 2.21
N TRP A 337 1.66 -14.70 2.03
CA TRP A 337 1.55 -15.95 1.29
C TRP A 337 1.48 -15.63 -0.20
N LEU A 338 2.40 -16.20 -0.97
CA LEU A 338 2.51 -15.96 -2.41
C LEU A 338 1.98 -17.14 -3.22
N PHE A 339 2.20 -18.36 -2.74
CA PHE A 339 1.70 -19.57 -3.39
C PHE A 339 1.54 -20.71 -2.39
N ASN A 340 0.51 -21.53 -2.59
CA ASN A 340 0.36 -22.80 -1.91
C ASN A 340 -0.37 -23.78 -2.85
N GLY A 341 0.27 -24.89 -3.20
CA GLY A 341 -0.33 -25.88 -4.09
C GLY A 341 0.61 -27.01 -4.47
N THR A 342 0.06 -28.02 -5.12
CA THR A 342 0.80 -29.20 -5.57
C THR A 342 1.46 -28.93 -6.93
N ILE A 343 2.73 -29.29 -7.05
CA ILE A 343 3.51 -29.25 -8.29
C ILE A 343 3.75 -30.68 -8.75
N ALA A 344 3.15 -31.05 -9.89
CA ALA A 344 3.32 -32.37 -10.50
C ALA A 344 4.23 -32.35 -11.74
N GLU A 345 4.40 -31.19 -12.36
CA GLU A 345 5.16 -31.01 -13.60
C GLU A 345 5.86 -29.64 -13.62
N SER A 346 6.79 -29.48 -14.58
CA SER A 346 7.53 -28.23 -14.74
C SER A 346 6.56 -27.10 -15.11
N CYS A 347 6.60 -26.00 -14.38
CA CYS A 347 5.64 -24.90 -14.55
C CYS A 347 6.23 -23.56 -14.13
N SER A 348 5.63 -22.48 -14.64
CA SER A 348 5.84 -21.12 -14.12
C SER A 348 4.69 -20.76 -13.20
N LEU A 349 4.99 -20.35 -11.99
CA LEU A 349 3.97 -19.86 -11.07
C LEU A 349 3.47 -18.49 -11.53
N LYS A 350 2.23 -18.15 -11.14
CA LYS A 350 1.70 -16.80 -11.34
C LYS A 350 2.63 -15.80 -10.64
N ARG A 351 2.93 -14.70 -11.33
CA ARG A 351 3.72 -13.61 -10.77
C ARG A 351 3.07 -13.05 -9.51
N SER A 352 3.89 -12.75 -8.51
CA SER A 352 3.46 -12.07 -7.29
C SER A 352 4.07 -10.69 -7.21
N VAL A 353 3.30 -9.69 -6.81
CA VAL A 353 3.79 -8.32 -6.66
C VAL A 353 3.73 -7.89 -5.21
N VAL A 354 4.85 -7.39 -4.69
CA VAL A 354 5.03 -6.98 -3.29
C VAL A 354 5.79 -5.65 -3.26
N ALA A 355 5.37 -4.72 -2.42
CA ALA A 355 6.09 -3.50 -2.10
C ALA A 355 7.14 -3.78 -1.01
N VAL A 356 8.37 -3.35 -1.23
CA VAL A 356 9.50 -3.58 -0.33
C VAL A 356 10.13 -2.26 0.02
N LEU A 357 10.40 -2.02 1.31
CA LEU A 357 11.07 -0.79 1.74
C LEU A 357 12.44 -0.67 1.08
N ARG A 358 12.82 0.55 0.73
CA ARG A 358 14.16 0.90 0.27
C ARG A 358 15.18 0.52 1.34
N GLU A 359 16.38 0.10 0.91
CA GLU A 359 17.49 -0.32 1.79
C GLU A 359 17.16 -1.53 2.67
N SER A 360 16.09 -2.24 2.32
CA SER A 360 15.60 -3.43 2.98
C SER A 360 15.68 -4.62 2.00
N SER A 361 15.31 -5.81 2.44
CA SER A 361 15.31 -7.03 1.63
C SER A 361 13.94 -7.71 1.67
N ILE A 362 13.66 -8.50 0.64
CA ILE A 362 12.61 -9.51 0.66
C ILE A 362 13.23 -10.88 0.94
N ASP A 363 12.77 -11.51 2.00
CA ASP A 363 13.17 -12.85 2.43
C ASP A 363 12.08 -13.84 2.04
N LEU A 364 12.42 -14.79 1.18
CA LEU A 364 11.51 -15.83 0.73
C LEU A 364 11.74 -17.10 1.52
N LYS A 365 10.63 -17.73 1.91
CA LYS A 365 10.60 -19.03 2.53
C LYS A 365 9.86 -19.99 1.59
N ILE A 366 10.60 -20.99 1.13
CA ILE A 366 10.11 -22.03 0.23
C ILE A 366 10.09 -23.33 1.03
N LYS A 367 8.91 -23.92 1.18
CA LYS A 367 8.73 -25.22 1.81
C LYS A 367 8.25 -26.22 0.77
N ILE A 368 8.92 -27.35 0.70
CA ILE A 368 8.63 -28.44 -0.22
C ILE A 368 8.31 -29.67 0.61
N ASP A 369 7.07 -30.14 0.54
CA ASP A 369 6.60 -31.32 1.27
C ASP A 369 6.27 -32.43 0.27
N ALA A 370 7.03 -33.53 0.29
CA ALA A 370 6.72 -34.70 -0.52
C ALA A 370 5.79 -35.66 0.23
N LEU A 371 4.94 -36.40 -0.52
CA LEU A 371 4.07 -37.43 0.04
C LEU A 371 4.84 -38.52 0.83
N SER A 372 6.13 -38.69 0.55
CA SER A 372 7.02 -39.66 1.19
C SER A 372 7.54 -39.26 2.57
N SER A 373 6.96 -38.25 3.23
CA SER A 373 7.33 -37.73 4.56
C SER A 373 8.69 -37.01 4.67
N SER A 374 9.32 -36.70 3.54
CA SER A 374 10.49 -35.82 3.46
C SER A 374 10.04 -34.38 3.20
N SER A 375 10.42 -33.46 4.08
CA SER A 375 10.19 -32.02 3.92
C SER A 375 11.52 -31.28 3.77
N GLU A 376 11.62 -30.44 2.75
CA GLU A 376 12.75 -29.54 2.53
C GLU A 376 12.31 -28.09 2.72
N GLN A 377 13.21 -27.26 3.27
CA GLN A 377 12.95 -25.84 3.43
C GLN A 377 14.16 -25.06 2.95
N HIS A 378 13.91 -24.10 2.05
CA HIS A 378 14.91 -23.19 1.53
C HIS A 378 14.54 -21.75 1.85
N CYS A 379 15.57 -20.92 2.00
CA CYS A 379 15.40 -19.48 2.19
C CYS A 379 16.35 -18.73 1.26
N CYS A 380 15.84 -17.68 0.63
CA CYS A 380 16.63 -16.76 -0.19
C CYS A 380 16.23 -15.32 0.11
N SER A 381 17.18 -14.41 -0.03
CA SER A 381 17.01 -13.00 0.33
C SER A 381 17.48 -12.13 -0.82
N PHE A 382 16.66 -11.16 -1.20
CA PHE A 382 16.98 -10.21 -2.27
C PHE A 382 16.93 -8.79 -1.73
N HIS A 383 18.01 -8.04 -1.90
CA HIS A 383 18.07 -6.65 -1.48
C HIS A 383 17.29 -5.75 -2.44
N ALA A 384 16.50 -4.84 -1.90
CA ALA A 384 15.71 -3.90 -2.69
C ALA A 384 16.60 -3.02 -3.56
N LYS A 385 16.21 -2.86 -4.82
CA LYS A 385 16.88 -2.00 -5.80
C LYS A 385 15.87 -1.06 -6.43
N THR A 386 16.36 0.01 -7.03
CA THR A 386 15.51 0.94 -7.80
C THR A 386 14.98 0.27 -9.07
N HIS A 387 15.85 -0.47 -9.77
CA HIS A 387 15.56 -1.11 -11.06
C HIS A 387 16.35 -2.41 -11.20
N GLY A 388 16.07 -3.14 -12.28
CA GLY A 388 16.78 -4.35 -12.66
C GLY A 388 16.20 -5.59 -12.00
N HIS A 389 16.99 -6.67 -11.95
CA HIS A 389 16.54 -7.92 -11.37
C HIS A 389 17.68 -8.68 -10.71
N ASP A 390 17.30 -9.63 -9.87
CA ASP A 390 18.16 -10.63 -9.27
C ASP A 390 17.53 -11.99 -9.48
N THR A 391 18.35 -13.01 -9.69
CA THR A 391 17.90 -14.39 -9.83
C THR A 391 18.68 -15.27 -8.88
N GLN A 392 17.99 -16.18 -8.21
CA GLN A 392 18.60 -17.22 -7.40
C GLN A 392 18.02 -18.58 -7.78
N GLU A 393 18.90 -19.55 -7.95
CA GLU A 393 18.56 -20.92 -8.27
C GLU A 393 18.68 -21.78 -7.02
N ILE A 394 17.72 -22.68 -6.85
CA ILE A 394 17.59 -23.56 -5.71
C ILE A 394 17.44 -24.97 -6.27
N MET A 395 18.40 -25.82 -5.90
CA MET A 395 18.38 -27.23 -6.23
C MET A 395 17.82 -27.99 -5.02
N SER A 396 16.63 -28.56 -5.18
CA SER A 396 16.01 -29.47 -4.23
C SER A 396 16.20 -30.91 -4.71
N ALA A 397 15.99 -31.90 -3.83
CA ALA A 397 15.96 -33.30 -4.25
C ALA A 397 14.80 -33.61 -5.23
N PHE A 398 13.76 -32.77 -5.27
CA PHE A 398 12.53 -33.03 -6.04
C PHE A 398 12.43 -32.23 -7.35
N ALA A 399 13.04 -31.06 -7.40
CA ALA A 399 12.99 -30.16 -8.55
C ALA A 399 14.09 -29.10 -8.53
N PHE A 400 14.27 -28.47 -9.68
CA PHE A 400 15.00 -27.22 -9.81
C PHE A 400 14.02 -26.04 -9.71
N ILE A 401 14.33 -25.08 -8.84
CA ILE A 401 13.51 -23.88 -8.64
C ILE A 401 14.36 -22.64 -8.92
N SER A 402 13.95 -21.83 -9.89
CA SER A 402 14.55 -20.52 -10.17
C SER A 402 13.61 -19.43 -9.70
N VAL A 403 14.12 -18.55 -8.85
CA VAL A 403 13.39 -17.39 -8.34
C VAL A 403 14.05 -16.13 -8.89
N LYS A 404 13.27 -15.34 -9.63
CA LYS A 404 13.69 -14.04 -10.15
C LYS A 404 12.86 -12.95 -9.50
N VAL A 405 13.52 -11.93 -8.97
CA VAL A 405 12.89 -10.71 -8.44
C VAL A 405 13.25 -9.56 -9.35
N THR A 406 12.25 -8.93 -9.95
CA THR A 406 12.41 -7.73 -10.78
C THR A 406 11.93 -6.51 -10.00
N TRP A 407 12.75 -5.46 -9.97
CA TRP A 407 12.53 -4.25 -9.19
C TRP A 407 12.05 -3.09 -10.05
N SER A 408 11.04 -2.35 -9.59
CA SER A 408 10.54 -1.14 -10.25
C SER A 408 10.21 -0.05 -9.23
N THR A 409 10.52 1.20 -9.56
CA THR A 409 9.95 2.37 -8.89
C THR A 409 8.71 2.82 -9.63
N LEU A 410 7.58 2.96 -8.94
CA LEU A 410 6.39 3.57 -9.53
C LEU A 410 6.68 5.06 -9.79
N PRO A 411 6.19 5.63 -10.90
CA PRO A 411 6.29 7.07 -11.14
C PRO A 411 5.39 7.81 -10.14
N ASP A 412 5.78 9.04 -9.79
CA ASP A 412 4.95 9.89 -8.93
C ASP A 412 3.56 10.09 -9.59
N GLY A 413 2.50 9.76 -8.85
CA GLY A 413 1.10 9.87 -9.29
C GLY A 413 0.64 11.30 -9.65
N LEU A 414 1.51 12.30 -9.51
CA LEU A 414 1.27 13.71 -9.84
C LEU A 414 1.23 14.03 -11.34
N CYS A 415 1.48 13.06 -12.22
CA CYS A 415 1.26 13.23 -13.66
C CYS A 415 -0.20 12.93 -14.02
N ARG A 416 -1.14 13.78 -13.58
CA ARG A 416 -2.49 13.89 -14.15
C ARG A 416 -2.68 15.23 -14.87
#